data_AF-A0A344W9A2-F1
#
_entry.id   AF-A0A344W9A2-F1
#
_cell.length_a   1.000
_cell.length_b   1.000
_cell.length_c   1.000
_cell.angle_alpha   90.00
_cell.angle_beta   90.00
_cell.angle_gamma   90.00
#
_symmetry.space_group_name_H-M   'P 1'
#
loop_
_entity.id
_entity.type
_entity.pdbx_description
1 polymer ?
#
loop_
_entity_poly.entity_id
_entity_poly.type
_entity_poly.pdbx_seq_one_letter_code
_entity_poly.pdbx_strand_id
1 'polypeptide(L)'
;MQTEKTLNGECLCGEVSWKMNGPYEFFGMCQCSRCRKVTGAAFATNLFVKPEQFVWLSGENNRGEFALPSPNTFGNAFCHNCGSRVPRQTSRGWMLLPLGSSIKSPNIKPTLVCPEDHTDWFTRLDEII
;
A
#
# COMPACT_ATOMS: atom_id res chain seq x y z
N MET A 1 -5.92 22.73 -7.02
CA MET A 1 -7.21 22.01 -6.95
C MET A 1 -6.90 20.53 -7.12
N GLN A 2 -6.90 19.75 -6.03
CA GLN A 2 -6.61 18.31 -6.10
C GLN A 2 -7.88 17.61 -6.57
N THR A 3 -7.89 17.16 -7.81
CA THR A 3 -9.01 16.45 -8.43
C THR A 3 -9.37 15.22 -7.62
N GLU A 4 -10.62 15.16 -7.14
CA GLU A 4 -11.24 13.97 -6.56
C GLU A 4 -11.12 12.82 -7.57
N LYS A 5 -10.18 11.91 -7.33
CA LYS A 5 -9.94 10.76 -8.20
C LYS A 5 -10.23 9.49 -7.42
N THR A 6 -11.30 8.81 -7.82
CA THR A 6 -11.61 7.48 -7.30
C THR A 6 -10.61 6.47 -7.85
N LEU A 7 -10.03 5.69 -6.95
CA LEU A 7 -9.12 4.60 -7.24
C LEU A 7 -9.73 3.31 -6.71
N ASN A 8 -9.89 2.34 -7.61
CA ASN A 8 -10.36 1.01 -7.26
C ASN A 8 -9.17 0.06 -7.20
N GLY A 9 -9.29 -0.95 -6.36
CA GLY A 9 -8.32 -2.03 -6.27
C GLY A 9 -8.96 -3.34 -5.85
N GLU A 10 -8.23 -4.39 -6.09
CA GLU A 10 -8.59 -5.75 -5.76
C GLU A 10 -7.35 -6.57 -5.47
N CYS A 11 -7.50 -7.62 -4.67
CA CYS A 11 -6.44 -8.62 -4.50
C CYS A 11 -6.30 -9.46 -5.79
N LEU A 12 -5.21 -10.23 -5.90
CA LEU A 12 -4.93 -11.05 -7.10
C LEU A 12 -6.06 -12.01 -7.50
N CYS A 13 -6.81 -12.56 -6.53
CA CYS A 13 -7.94 -13.45 -6.81
C CYS A 13 -9.29 -12.72 -6.94
N GLY A 14 -9.34 -11.41 -6.76
CA GLY A 14 -10.57 -10.60 -6.87
C GLY A 14 -11.55 -10.70 -5.69
N GLU A 15 -11.35 -11.60 -4.72
CA GLU A 15 -12.28 -11.78 -3.60
C GLU A 15 -12.36 -10.57 -2.68
N VAL A 16 -11.25 -9.86 -2.50
CA VAL A 16 -11.16 -8.63 -1.72
C VAL A 16 -11.04 -7.46 -2.69
N SER A 17 -11.99 -6.52 -2.62
CA SER A 17 -12.00 -5.33 -3.47
C SER A 17 -12.41 -4.09 -2.68
N TRP A 18 -11.98 -2.92 -3.15
CA TRP A 18 -12.16 -1.66 -2.44
C TRP A 18 -12.15 -0.47 -3.39
N LYS A 19 -12.65 0.65 -2.86
CA LYS A 19 -12.62 1.96 -3.48
C LYS A 19 -11.98 2.96 -2.52
N MET A 20 -11.27 3.91 -3.09
CA MET A 20 -10.65 5.00 -2.36
C MET A 20 -10.83 6.31 -3.12
N ASN A 21 -11.20 7.38 -2.43
CA ASN A 21 -11.34 8.69 -3.04
C ASN A 21 -10.15 9.58 -2.66
N GLY A 22 -9.66 10.36 -3.62
CA GLY A 22 -8.79 11.48 -3.31
C GLY A 22 -9.50 12.57 -2.48
N PRO A 23 -8.78 13.59 -1.99
CA PRO A 23 -7.33 13.79 -2.16
C PRO A 23 -6.48 12.73 -1.44
N TYR A 24 -5.31 12.42 -2.00
CA TYR A 24 -4.35 11.51 -1.36
C TYR A 24 -3.44 12.30 -0.43
N GLU A 25 -3.28 11.82 0.80
CA GLU A 25 -2.50 12.48 1.84
C GLU A 25 -1.01 12.25 1.64
N PHE A 26 -0.64 11.00 1.33
CA PHE A 26 0.74 10.62 1.07
C PHE A 26 0.84 9.56 -0.02
N PHE A 27 1.88 9.68 -0.84
CA PHE A 27 2.35 8.61 -1.73
C PHE A 27 3.80 8.27 -1.38
N GLY A 28 4.00 7.12 -0.74
CA GLY A 28 5.30 6.66 -0.28
C GLY A 28 5.82 5.43 -1.02
N MET A 29 7.11 5.44 -1.34
CA MET A 29 7.90 4.27 -1.74
C MET A 29 8.90 3.98 -0.62
N CYS A 30 8.59 2.97 0.20
CA CYS A 30 9.43 2.59 1.32
C CYS A 30 10.29 1.38 0.96
N GLN A 31 11.59 1.50 1.21
CA GLN A 31 12.56 0.45 0.93
C GLN A 31 13.05 -0.29 2.17
N CYS A 32 12.55 0.02 3.38
CA CYS A 32 13.10 -0.57 4.60
C CYS A 32 12.98 -2.10 4.62
N SER A 33 13.84 -2.77 5.37
CA SER A 33 13.87 -4.24 5.45
C SER A 33 12.49 -4.88 5.72
N ARG A 34 11.64 -4.25 6.53
CA ARG A 34 10.27 -4.75 6.80
C ARG A 34 9.36 -4.63 5.59
N CYS A 35 9.42 -3.51 4.86
CA CYS A 35 8.67 -3.31 3.63
C CYS A 35 9.12 -4.28 2.53
N ARG A 36 10.43 -4.54 2.41
CA ARG A 36 10.96 -5.55 1.48
C ARG A 36 10.47 -6.96 1.83
N LYS A 37 10.56 -7.36 3.11
CA LYS A 37 10.08 -8.67 3.58
C LYS A 37 8.59 -8.90 3.30
N VAL A 38 7.77 -7.87 3.50
CA VAL A 38 6.31 -7.98 3.32
C VAL A 38 5.89 -7.97 1.85
N THR A 39 6.65 -7.31 0.97
CA THR A 39 6.30 -7.20 -0.45
C THR A 39 7.05 -8.19 -1.34
N GLY A 40 8.17 -8.73 -0.89
CA GLY A 40 9.10 -9.46 -1.76
C GLY A 40 9.75 -8.58 -2.83
N ALA A 41 9.63 -7.25 -2.74
CA ALA A 41 10.08 -6.30 -3.74
C ALA A 41 11.06 -5.28 -3.15
N ALA A 42 11.77 -4.55 -4.02
CA ALA A 42 12.67 -3.48 -3.62
C ALA A 42 11.95 -2.34 -2.87
N PHE A 43 10.70 -2.05 -3.24
CA PHE A 43 9.88 -1.02 -2.61
C PHE A 43 8.48 -1.52 -2.29
N ALA A 44 7.98 -1.11 -1.12
CA ALA A 44 6.56 -1.06 -0.85
C ALA A 44 5.99 0.30 -1.29
N THR A 45 5.22 0.27 -2.38
CA THR A 45 4.55 1.43 -2.96
C THR A 45 3.16 1.57 -2.36
N ASN A 46 2.93 2.63 -1.57
CA ASN A 46 1.70 2.82 -0.80
C ASN A 46 1.11 4.22 -0.96
N LEU A 47 -0.22 4.30 -1.04
CA LEU A 47 -0.99 5.53 -0.88
C LEU A 47 -1.63 5.60 0.50
N PHE A 48 -1.89 6.81 0.96
CA PHE A 48 -2.55 7.08 2.23
C PHE A 48 -3.71 8.05 2.02
N VAL A 49 -4.83 7.78 2.67
CA VAL A 49 -6.00 8.66 2.76
C VAL A 49 -6.58 8.62 4.17
N LYS A 50 -7.53 9.52 4.46
CA LYS A 50 -8.34 9.42 5.68
C LYS A 50 -9.31 8.22 5.61
N PRO A 51 -9.67 7.60 6.74
CA PRO A 51 -10.60 6.47 6.77
C PRO A 51 -11.93 6.72 6.05
N GLU A 52 -12.49 7.91 6.19
CA GLU A 52 -13.75 8.31 5.54
C GLU A 52 -13.68 8.34 4.00
N GLN A 53 -12.48 8.33 3.42
CA GLN A 53 -12.27 8.31 1.97
C GLN A 53 -12.17 6.88 1.41
N PHE A 54 -12.23 5.86 2.26
CA PHE A 54 -12.06 4.46 1.90
C PHE A 54 -13.33 3.66 2.10
N VAL A 55 -13.62 2.74 1.18
CA VAL A 55 -14.78 1.83 1.26
C VAL A 55 -14.38 0.44 0.77
N TRP A 56 -14.68 -0.59 1.56
CA TRP A 56 -14.65 -1.97 1.07
C TRP A 56 -15.82 -2.24 0.13
N LEU A 57 -15.53 -2.84 -1.02
CA LEU A 57 -16.54 -3.24 -2.00
C LEU A 57 -16.88 -4.74 -1.84
N SER A 58 -15.89 -5.57 -1.49
CA SER A 58 -16.08 -6.99 -1.19
C SER A 58 -14.96 -7.54 -0.31
N GLY A 59 -15.23 -8.66 0.36
CA GLY A 59 -14.19 -9.50 0.96
C GLY A 59 -13.47 -8.92 2.18
N GLU A 60 -14.01 -7.90 2.85
CA GLU A 60 -13.39 -7.35 4.07
C GLU A 60 -13.09 -8.45 5.11
N ASN A 61 -14.02 -9.38 5.31
CA ASN A 61 -13.86 -10.48 6.26
C ASN A 61 -12.89 -11.58 5.79
N ASN A 62 -12.41 -11.52 4.54
CA ASN A 62 -11.48 -12.47 3.95
C ASN A 62 -10.03 -11.93 3.92
N ARG A 63 -9.72 -11.06 4.87
CA ARG A 63 -8.38 -10.49 5.07
C ARG A 63 -7.78 -10.92 6.40
N GLY A 64 -6.49 -11.20 6.38
CA GLY A 64 -5.66 -11.31 7.58
C GLY A 64 -4.92 -10.00 7.83
N GLU A 65 -4.55 -9.77 9.09
CA GLU A 65 -3.67 -8.67 9.47
C GLU A 65 -2.54 -9.17 10.37
N PHE A 66 -1.36 -8.63 10.14
CA PHE A 66 -0.17 -8.79 10.96
C PHE A 66 0.26 -7.41 11.46
N ALA A 67 0.51 -7.27 12.76
CA ALA A 67 1.04 -6.05 13.34
C ALA A 67 2.16 -6.38 14.32
N LEU A 68 3.21 -5.55 14.35
CA LEU A 68 4.21 -5.63 15.40
C LEU A 68 3.62 -5.12 16.73
N PRO A 69 4.07 -5.66 17.88
CA PRO A 69 3.66 -5.13 19.17
C PRO A 69 4.03 -3.66 19.36
N SER A 70 3.21 -2.95 20.13
CA SER A 70 3.50 -1.59 20.61
C SER A 70 4.90 -1.51 21.24
N PRO A 71 5.67 -0.43 21.03
CA PRO A 71 5.30 0.83 20.37
C PRO A 71 5.49 0.85 18.84
N ASN A 72 5.74 -0.29 18.19
CA ASN A 72 5.91 -0.33 16.73
C ASN A 72 4.58 -0.09 16.01
N THR A 73 4.63 0.65 14.91
CA THR A 73 3.46 1.00 14.09
C THR A 73 3.37 0.19 12.78
N PHE A 74 4.37 -0.68 12.55
CA PHE A 74 4.44 -1.50 11.35
C PHE A 74 3.40 -2.63 11.40
N GLY A 75 2.75 -2.84 10.25
CA GLY A 75 1.82 -3.93 10.04
C GLY A 75 1.51 -4.11 8.55
N ASN A 76 0.82 -5.20 8.25
CA ASN A 76 0.42 -5.60 6.91
C ASN A 76 -0.96 -6.26 6.94
N ALA A 77 -1.79 -5.99 5.94
CA ALA A 77 -2.99 -6.78 5.69
C ALA A 77 -2.87 -7.52 4.36
N PHE A 78 -3.46 -8.70 4.28
CA PHE A 78 -3.37 -9.58 3.12
C PHE A 78 -4.66 -10.37 2.92
N CYS A 79 -4.97 -10.73 1.68
CA CYS A 79 -6.07 -11.65 1.38
C CYS A 79 -5.72 -13.07 1.87
N HIS A 80 -6.63 -13.74 2.56
CA HIS A 80 -6.40 -15.12 3.04
C HIS A 80 -6.25 -16.14 1.91
N ASN A 81 -6.90 -15.90 0.76
CA ASN A 81 -6.87 -16.83 -0.37
C ASN A 81 -5.59 -16.69 -1.21
N CYS A 82 -5.25 -15.48 -1.65
CA CYS A 82 -4.12 -15.27 -2.56
C CYS A 82 -2.87 -14.64 -1.93
N GLY A 83 -2.90 -14.26 -0.66
CA GLY A 83 -1.77 -13.62 0.03
C GLY A 83 -1.44 -12.20 -0.44
N SER A 84 -2.11 -11.67 -1.46
CA SER A 84 -1.88 -10.30 -1.95
C SER A 84 -2.13 -9.29 -0.85
N ARG A 85 -1.31 -8.24 -0.81
CA ARG A 85 -1.50 -7.17 0.18
C ARG A 85 -2.76 -6.38 -0.15
N VAL A 86 -3.52 -6.09 0.90
CA VAL A 86 -4.78 -5.33 0.82
C VAL A 86 -4.71 -4.11 1.75
N PRO A 87 -5.64 -3.16 1.63
CA PRO A 87 -5.66 -1.97 2.48
C PRO A 87 -5.77 -2.28 3.96
N ARG A 88 -5.21 -1.41 4.79
CA ARG A 88 -5.32 -1.49 6.26
C ARG A 88 -5.37 -0.13 6.91
N GLN A 89 -5.96 -0.06 8.09
CA GLN A 89 -5.83 1.12 8.93
C GLN A 89 -4.50 1.08 9.68
N THR A 90 -3.78 2.19 9.66
CA THR A 90 -2.53 2.34 10.40
C THR A 90 -2.82 2.78 11.84
N SER A 91 -1.90 2.53 12.76
CA SER A 91 -2.02 3.00 14.15
C SER A 91 -2.04 4.53 14.29
N ARG A 92 -1.67 5.26 13.23
CA ARG A 92 -1.74 6.73 13.17
C ARG A 92 -3.08 7.24 12.60
N GLY A 93 -4.05 6.36 12.37
CA GLY A 93 -5.39 6.72 11.91
C GLY A 93 -5.58 6.81 10.40
N TRP A 94 -4.52 6.69 9.59
CA TRP A 94 -4.62 6.70 8.12
C TRP A 94 -5.02 5.34 7.56
N MET A 95 -5.73 5.33 6.43
CA MET A 95 -5.88 4.14 5.59
C MET A 95 -4.71 4.05 4.62
N LEU A 96 -3.93 2.97 4.73
CA LEU A 96 -2.83 2.63 3.84
C LEU A 96 -3.34 1.70 2.74
N LEU A 97 -3.07 2.06 1.49
CA LEU A 97 -3.38 1.31 0.28
C LEU A 97 -2.08 0.80 -0.39
N PRO A 98 -1.89 -0.52 -0.57
CA PRO A 98 -0.86 -1.05 -1.46
C PRO A 98 -1.19 -0.71 -2.92
N LEU A 99 -0.34 0.09 -3.59
CA LEU A 99 -0.64 0.55 -4.94
C LEU A 99 -0.58 -0.57 -5.99
N GLY A 100 0.21 -1.62 -5.74
CA GLY A 100 0.30 -2.79 -6.63
C GLY A 100 -1.02 -3.56 -6.78
N SER A 101 -1.95 -3.39 -5.83
CA SER A 101 -3.29 -4.00 -5.87
C SER A 101 -4.34 -3.05 -6.44
N SER A 102 -3.94 -1.95 -7.10
CA SER A 102 -4.85 -1.01 -7.75
C SER A 102 -5.03 -1.32 -9.23
N ILE A 103 -6.24 -1.11 -9.75
CA ILE A 103 -6.57 -1.42 -11.16
C ILE A 103 -6.03 -0.34 -12.11
N LYS A 104 -5.90 0.90 -11.63
CA LYS A 104 -5.46 2.06 -12.43
C LYS A 104 -4.35 2.83 -11.72
N SER A 105 -3.55 3.56 -12.50
CA SER A 105 -2.57 4.50 -11.93
C SER A 105 -3.28 5.66 -11.21
N PRO A 106 -2.78 6.11 -10.04
CA PRO A 106 -3.34 7.24 -9.31
C PRO A 106 -3.05 8.59 -9.99
N ASN A 107 -2.23 8.60 -11.06
CA ASN A 107 -1.83 9.79 -11.82
C ASN A 107 -1.18 10.89 -10.96
N ILE A 108 -0.49 10.48 -9.90
CA ILE A 108 0.35 11.34 -9.05
C ILE A 108 1.73 10.71 -8.93
N LYS A 109 2.74 11.52 -8.62
CA LYS A 109 4.11 11.04 -8.38
C LYS A 109 4.33 10.75 -6.89
N PRO A 110 5.25 9.83 -6.53
CA PRO A 110 5.65 9.61 -5.15
C PRO A 110 6.12 10.91 -4.50
N THR A 111 5.62 11.18 -3.29
CA THR A 111 5.98 12.36 -2.49
C THR A 111 7.10 12.04 -1.51
N LEU A 112 7.26 10.77 -1.12
CA LEU A 112 8.30 10.31 -0.22
C LEU A 112 8.94 9.03 -0.75
N VAL A 113 10.23 9.09 -1.05
CA VAL A 113 11.07 7.91 -1.29
C VAL A 113 12.04 7.87 -0.13
N CYS A 114 11.98 6.84 0.72
CA CYS A 114 12.99 6.68 1.77
C CYS A 114 14.31 6.28 1.10
N PRO A 115 15.39 7.09 1.17
CA PRO A 115 16.68 6.78 0.55
C PRO A 115 17.60 6.01 1.50
N GLU A 116 17.26 5.91 2.78
CA GLU A 116 18.05 5.15 3.75
C GLU A 116 17.51 3.71 3.82
N ASP A 117 18.40 2.73 3.93
CA ASP A 117 18.10 1.27 3.86
C ASP A 117 17.97 0.71 2.41
N HIS A 118 18.88 1.13 1.51
CA HIS A 118 19.05 0.49 0.19
C HIS A 118 19.61 -0.94 0.34
N THR A 119 19.15 -1.84 -0.52
CA THR A 119 19.84 -3.11 -0.75
C THR A 119 20.92 -2.94 -1.80
N ASP A 120 22.05 -3.61 -1.62
CA ASP A 120 23.16 -3.67 -2.59
C ASP A 120 22.71 -4.19 -3.97
N TRP A 121 21.81 -5.18 -3.97
CA TRP A 121 21.25 -5.77 -5.19
C TRP A 121 20.19 -4.92 -5.91
N PHE A 122 19.73 -3.81 -5.31
CA PHE A 122 18.79 -2.89 -5.95
C PHE A 122 19.37 -1.48 -5.94
N THR A 123 20.33 -1.27 -6.83
CA THR A 123 20.89 0.05 -7.14
C THR A 123 20.61 0.36 -8.61
N ARG A 124 20.32 1.64 -8.90
CA ARG A 124 20.22 2.19 -10.27
C ARG A 124 19.16 1.51 -11.16
N LEU A 125 17.89 1.95 -10.99
CA LEU A 125 16.77 1.56 -11.87
C LEU A 125 17.06 1.81 -13.36
N ASP A 126 17.87 2.82 -13.65
CA ASP A 126 18.35 3.20 -14.98
C ASP A 126 19.33 2.19 -15.61
N GLU A 127 19.90 1.28 -14.83
CA GLU A 127 20.78 0.22 -15.33
C GLU A 127 20.07 -1.11 -15.58
N ILE A 128 18.84 -1.27 -15.07
CA ILE A 128 18.05 -2.50 -15.19
C ILE A 128 17.13 -2.47 -16.43
N ILE A 129 16.86 -1.28 -17.00
CA ILE A 129 15.94 -1.06 -18.13
C ILE A 129 16.73 -0.86 -19.42
#